data_AF-S3D1T2-F1
#
_entry.id   AF-S3D1T2-F1
#
_cell.length_a   1.000
_cell.length_b   1.000
_cell.length_c   1.000
_cell.angle_alpha   90.00
_cell.angle_beta   90.00
_cell.angle_gamma   90.00
#
_symmetry.space_group_name_H-M   'P 1'
#
loop_
_entity.id
_entity.type
_entity.pdbx_description
1 polymer ?
#
loop_
_entity_poly.entity_id
_entity_poly.type
_entity_poly.pdbx_seq_one_letter_code
_entity_poly.pdbx_strand_id
1 'polypeptide(L)'
;MGPRSATDATRFTSTTPHVSAKLPPTSSSKNTKAFPSRQPGPPGETPQEKVKRLRAAANRAREADVSQFDKLIVRGRVWADRAHRFTALGLIAATFICGGVTFYALGDMMVHNRRKRAEFFTEQKALKASAIQTAKQALDQGVATEDQLAFLRREEEHDAQLAAAAKAKAAKKGIFKKSKEWLFSGLKKEEGVELAENNEREISHGEISEEGSSIKERASDVSRAIGQTQSAISDKTKGAFEEEKQRQRVGGPLDRLGTATESDMDEDKPKSGGWTSFMVRR
;
A
#
# COMPACT_ATOMS: atom_id res chain seq x y z
N MET A 1 69.48 -9.51 -25.28
CA MET A 1 68.15 -9.36 -24.65
C MET A 1 68.29 -9.88 -23.22
N GLY A 2 68.64 -9.01 -22.26
CA GLY A 2 68.91 -9.41 -20.88
C GLY A 2 67.64 -9.45 -20.01
N PRO A 3 67.62 -10.24 -18.93
CA PRO A 3 66.43 -10.43 -18.09
C PRO A 3 66.07 -9.14 -17.34
N ARG A 4 64.79 -8.77 -17.39
CA ARG A 4 64.25 -7.58 -16.72
C ARG A 4 64.22 -7.80 -15.21
N SER A 5 64.90 -6.92 -14.47
CA SER A 5 64.99 -6.97 -13.01
C SER A 5 63.63 -6.74 -12.35
N ALA A 6 63.32 -7.54 -11.32
CA ALA A 6 62.04 -7.54 -10.59
C ALA A 6 61.72 -6.21 -9.87
N THR A 7 62.68 -5.29 -9.78
CA THR A 7 62.50 -3.96 -9.18
C THR A 7 61.65 -3.01 -10.04
N ASP A 8 61.42 -3.33 -11.32
CA ASP A 8 60.64 -2.49 -12.24
C ASP A 8 59.11 -2.61 -12.04
N ALA A 9 58.64 -3.66 -11.36
CA ALA A 9 57.21 -3.98 -11.28
C ALA A 9 56.41 -3.20 -10.21
N THR A 10 57.05 -2.44 -9.32
CA THR A 10 56.36 -1.74 -8.21
C THR A 10 56.53 -0.23 -8.20
N ARG A 11 57.13 0.37 -9.24
CA ARG A 11 57.13 1.83 -9.37
C ARG A 11 55.80 2.28 -9.96
N PHE A 12 54.95 2.80 -9.08
CA PHE A 12 53.73 3.55 -9.36
C PHE A 12 53.81 4.33 -10.68
N THR A 13 53.18 3.79 -11.71
CA THR A 13 52.94 4.52 -12.95
C THR A 13 51.87 5.56 -12.63
N SER A 14 52.28 6.82 -12.60
CA SER A 14 51.34 7.93 -12.46
C SER A 14 50.31 7.84 -13.60
N THR A 15 49.04 7.63 -13.25
CA THR A 15 47.92 7.57 -14.22
C THR A 15 47.49 8.96 -14.70
N THR A 16 48.29 10.00 -14.43
CA THR A 16 48.12 11.32 -15.04
C THR A 16 48.56 11.25 -16.50
N PRO A 17 47.70 11.57 -17.48
CA PRO A 17 48.13 11.68 -18.87
C PRO A 17 49.18 12.80 -18.97
N HIS A 18 50.45 12.42 -19.08
CA HIS A 18 51.52 13.36 -19.34
C HIS A 18 51.32 13.94 -20.75
N VAL A 19 50.89 15.20 -20.82
CA VAL A 19 50.91 15.99 -22.04
C VAL A 19 52.37 16.23 -22.40
N SER A 20 52.94 15.35 -23.22
CA SER A 20 54.28 15.52 -23.77
C SER A 20 54.26 16.67 -24.79
N ALA A 21 54.58 17.88 -24.33
CA ALA A 21 54.92 18.99 -25.20
C ALA A 21 56.38 18.82 -25.67
N LYS A 22 56.61 17.91 -26.62
CA LYS A 22 57.86 17.87 -27.37
C LYS A 22 57.52 17.77 -28.85
N LEU A 23 57.57 18.92 -29.51
CA LEU A 23 57.46 19.03 -30.95
C LEU A 23 58.72 18.40 -31.58
N PRO A 24 58.62 17.36 -32.41
CA PRO A 24 59.76 16.90 -33.20
C PRO A 24 60.05 17.92 -34.32
N PRO A 25 61.32 18.21 -34.61
CA PRO A 25 61.68 19.07 -35.73
C PRO A 25 61.36 18.35 -37.05
N THR A 26 60.53 19.01 -37.87
CA THR A 26 60.47 18.92 -39.34
C THR A 26 60.67 17.52 -39.94
N SER A 27 59.56 16.84 -40.20
CA SER A 27 59.42 16.08 -41.44
C SER A 27 57.96 16.03 -41.89
N SER A 28 57.79 16.16 -43.20
CA SER A 28 56.56 16.31 -43.95
C SER A 28 55.47 15.28 -43.61
N SER A 29 54.51 15.65 -42.76
CA SER A 29 53.24 14.93 -42.63
C SER A 29 52.09 15.86 -43.01
N LYS A 30 51.43 15.54 -44.12
CA LYS A 30 50.22 16.19 -44.65
C LYS A 30 49.01 15.87 -43.77
N ASN A 31 49.07 16.22 -42.48
CA ASN A 31 47.92 16.20 -41.60
C ASN A 31 47.71 17.60 -41.04
N THR A 32 47.29 18.49 -41.94
CA THR A 32 46.82 19.83 -41.61
C THR A 32 45.52 19.68 -40.81
N LYS A 33 45.60 19.41 -39.51
CA LYS A 33 44.59 19.89 -38.58
C LYS A 33 44.66 21.40 -38.68
N ALA A 34 43.81 21.95 -39.54
CA ALA A 34 43.75 23.37 -39.82
C ALA A 34 43.64 24.09 -38.48
N PHE A 35 44.70 24.80 -38.10
CA PHE A 35 44.57 25.82 -37.07
C PHE A 35 43.44 26.75 -37.54
N PRO A 36 42.45 27.05 -36.68
CA PRO A 36 41.30 27.85 -37.10
C PRO A 36 41.85 29.13 -37.74
N SER A 37 41.40 29.42 -38.96
CA SER A 37 41.90 30.56 -39.72
C SER A 37 41.88 31.79 -38.81
N ARG A 38 43.03 32.46 -38.69
CA ARG A 38 43.24 33.59 -37.79
C ARG A 38 42.57 34.82 -38.38
N GLN A 39 41.25 34.76 -38.53
CA GLN A 39 40.45 35.89 -39.00
C GLN A 39 40.59 37.01 -37.97
N PRO A 40 41.05 38.21 -38.39
CA PRO A 40 41.10 39.36 -37.50
C PRO A 40 39.69 39.61 -36.97
N GLY A 41 39.57 39.68 -35.64
CA GLY A 41 38.31 40.01 -34.99
C GLY A 41 37.93 41.47 -35.27
N PRO A 42 36.67 41.85 -35.00
CA PRO A 42 36.23 43.23 -35.12
C PRO A 42 37.10 44.18 -34.27
N PRO A 43 37.38 45.40 -34.76
CA PRO A 43 38.25 46.34 -34.06
C PRO A 43 37.62 46.79 -32.73
N GLY A 44 38.37 46.71 -31.62
CA GLY A 44 37.93 47.13 -30.28
C GLY A 44 37.50 46.02 -29.32
N GLU A 45 37.57 44.75 -29.71
CA GLU A 45 37.21 43.59 -28.86
C GLU A 45 38.09 43.51 -27.59
N THR A 46 37.48 43.30 -26.42
CA THR A 46 38.24 43.09 -25.17
C THR A 46 39.00 41.77 -25.19
N PRO A 47 40.14 41.62 -24.48
CA PRO A 47 40.89 40.36 -24.46
C PRO A 47 40.06 39.15 -24.02
N GLN A 48 39.11 39.35 -23.09
CA GLN A 48 38.20 38.30 -22.61
C GLN A 48 37.18 37.88 -23.66
N GLU A 49 36.63 38.85 -24.39
CA GLU A 49 35.67 38.63 -25.46
C GLU A 49 36.31 37.87 -26.63
N LYS A 50 37.56 38.21 -26.96
CA LYS A 50 38.36 37.48 -27.94
C LYS A 50 38.52 36.01 -27.59
N VAL A 51 38.79 35.69 -26.33
CA VAL A 51 38.89 34.29 -25.87
C VAL A 51 37.54 33.59 -25.96
N LYS A 52 36.45 34.26 -25.58
CA LYS A 52 35.09 33.71 -25.70
C LYS A 52 34.73 33.41 -27.15
N ARG A 53 35.05 34.31 -28.07
CA ARG A 53 34.85 34.12 -29.51
C ARG A 53 35.70 32.99 -30.06
N LEU A 54 36.99 32.93 -29.71
CA LEU A 54 37.87 31.86 -30.15
C LEU A 54 37.43 30.49 -29.62
N ARG A 55 36.98 30.41 -28.36
CA ARG A 55 36.38 29.19 -27.79
C ARG A 55 35.08 28.84 -28.50
N ALA A 56 34.22 29.81 -28.78
CA ALA A 56 32.98 29.58 -29.52
C ALA A 56 33.25 29.12 -30.96
N ALA A 57 34.24 29.70 -31.64
CA ALA A 57 34.66 29.30 -32.98
C ALA A 57 35.29 27.89 -33.00
N ALA A 58 36.11 27.57 -32.00
CA ALA A 58 36.68 26.24 -31.83
C ALA A 58 35.60 25.19 -31.53
N ASN A 59 34.62 25.52 -30.70
CA ASN A 59 33.47 24.64 -30.42
C ASN A 59 32.61 24.47 -31.68
N ARG A 60 32.36 25.55 -32.43
CA ARG A 60 31.62 25.50 -33.70
C ARG A 60 32.34 24.67 -34.76
N ALA A 61 33.66 24.72 -34.83
CA ALA A 61 34.46 23.88 -35.71
C ALA A 61 34.34 22.39 -35.30
N ARG A 62 34.44 22.10 -34.00
CA ARG A 62 34.22 20.74 -33.48
C ARG A 62 32.81 20.22 -33.75
N GLU A 63 31.80 21.07 -33.64
CA GLU A 63 30.40 20.70 -33.93
C GLU A 63 30.11 20.59 -35.45
N ALA A 64 30.94 21.19 -36.31
CA ALA A 64 30.83 21.07 -37.76
C ALA A 64 31.34 19.73 -38.29
N ASP A 65 32.32 19.11 -37.60
CA ASP A 65 32.86 17.78 -37.93
C ASP A 65 31.89 16.64 -37.55
N VAL A 66 30.81 16.93 -36.82
CA VAL A 66 29.80 15.94 -36.43
C VAL A 66 28.75 15.80 -37.52
N SER A 67 28.58 14.57 -38.03
CA SER A 67 27.56 14.23 -39.02
C SER A 67 26.14 14.59 -38.54
N GLN A 68 25.31 15.13 -39.44
CA GLN A 68 23.90 15.46 -39.15
C GLN A 68 23.13 14.25 -38.58
N PHE A 69 23.47 13.05 -39.04
CA PHE A 69 22.86 11.81 -38.57
C PHE A 69 23.24 11.50 -37.11
N ASP A 70 24.50 11.75 -36.73
CA ASP A 70 24.96 11.57 -35.35
C ASP A 70 24.26 12.56 -34.40
N LYS A 71 24.03 13.80 -34.85
CA LYS A 71 23.22 14.79 -34.09
C LYS A 71 21.78 14.30 -33.87
N LEU A 72 21.17 13.69 -34.89
CA LEU A 72 19.82 13.12 -34.78
C LEU A 72 19.78 11.93 -33.82
N ILE A 73 20.79 11.05 -33.83
CA ILE A 73 20.89 9.92 -32.89
C ILE A 73 21.01 10.42 -31.45
N VAL A 74 21.90 11.39 -31.19
CA VAL A 74 22.06 11.97 -29.85
C VAL A 74 20.76 12.60 -29.35
N ARG A 75 20.05 13.34 -30.22
CA ARG A 75 18.74 13.92 -29.90
C ARG A 75 17.67 12.85 -29.68
N GLY A 76 17.69 11.79 -30.49
CA GLY A 76 16.78 10.65 -30.43
C GLY A 76 16.89 9.89 -29.11
N ARG A 77 18.11 9.70 -28.60
CA ARG A 77 18.33 9.05 -27.29
C ARG A 77 17.64 9.81 -26.15
N VAL A 78 17.77 11.13 -26.13
CA VAL A 78 17.12 11.98 -25.11
C VAL A 78 15.60 11.92 -25.23
N TRP A 79 15.07 11.84 -26.45
CA TRP A 79 13.64 11.68 -26.69
C TRP A 79 13.12 10.30 -26.29
N ALA A 80 13.88 9.24 -26.56
CA ALA A 80 13.55 7.89 -26.12
C ALA A 80 13.51 7.79 -24.59
N ASP A 81 14.50 8.35 -23.90
CA ASP A 81 14.52 8.42 -22.44
C ASP A 81 13.33 9.23 -21.89
N ARG A 82 12.94 10.32 -22.58
CA ARG A 82 11.77 11.13 -22.21
C ARG A 82 10.47 10.36 -22.40
N ALA A 83 10.33 9.62 -23.51
CA ALA A 83 9.17 8.80 -23.81
C ALA A 83 9.01 7.66 -22.79
N HIS A 84 10.10 6.96 -22.47
CA HIS A 84 10.10 5.91 -21.44
C HIS A 84 9.70 6.46 -20.06
N ARG A 85 10.20 7.65 -19.69
CA ARG A 85 9.79 8.30 -18.43
C ARG A 85 8.32 8.69 -18.43
N PHE A 86 7.81 9.19 -19.56
CA PHE A 86 6.40 9.55 -19.68
C PHE A 86 5.49 8.33 -19.55
N THR A 87 5.81 7.21 -20.22
CA THR A 87 5.02 5.98 -20.12
C THR A 87 5.09 5.39 -18.71
N ALA A 88 6.27 5.35 -18.11
CA ALA A 88 6.44 4.85 -16.73
C ALA A 88 5.63 5.69 -15.73
N LEU A 89 5.72 7.02 -15.79
CA LEU A 89 4.94 7.91 -14.93
C LEU A 89 3.44 7.83 -15.23
N GLY A 90 3.06 7.63 -16.50
CA GLY A 90 1.68 7.41 -16.90
C GLY A 90 1.09 6.13 -16.30
N LEU A 91 1.83 5.02 -16.34
CA LEU A 91 1.41 3.77 -15.70
C LEU A 91 1.29 3.91 -14.19
N ILE A 92 2.22 4.62 -13.55
CA ILE A 92 2.14 4.90 -12.11
C ILE A 92 0.90 5.75 -11.80
N ALA A 93 0.61 6.80 -12.58
CA ALA A 93 -0.59 7.60 -12.38
C ALA A 93 -1.87 6.77 -12.59
N ALA A 94 -1.89 5.90 -13.60
CA ALA A 94 -3.01 5.02 -13.88
C ALA A 94 -3.27 4.01 -12.74
N THR A 95 -2.22 3.48 -12.09
CA THR A 95 -2.41 2.59 -10.92
C THR A 95 -2.99 3.32 -9.73
N PHE A 96 -2.61 4.58 -9.48
CA PHE A 96 -3.24 5.40 -8.44
C PHE A 96 -4.72 5.66 -8.73
N ILE A 97 -5.08 5.97 -9.98
CA ILE A 97 -6.50 6.17 -10.37
C ILE A 97 -7.28 4.86 -10.18
N CYS A 98 -6.74 3.74 -10.64
CA CYS A 98 -7.35 2.41 -10.47
C CYS A 98 -7.53 2.06 -8.98
N GLY A 99 -6.50 2.32 -8.17
CA GLY A 99 -6.57 2.18 -6.71
C GLY A 99 -7.65 3.07 -6.10
N GLY A 100 -7.71 4.35 -6.48
CA GLY A 100 -8.74 5.27 -6.01
C GLY A 100 -10.16 4.80 -6.33
N VAL A 101 -10.39 4.31 -7.55
CA VAL A 101 -11.68 3.78 -7.99
C VAL A 101 -12.08 2.52 -7.21
N THR A 102 -11.13 1.63 -6.91
CA THR A 102 -11.45 0.44 -6.09
C THR A 102 -11.83 0.84 -4.67
N PHE A 103 -11.06 1.70 -4.00
CA PHE A 103 -11.44 2.20 -2.66
C PHE A 103 -12.79 2.92 -2.65
N TYR A 104 -13.09 3.70 -3.69
CA TYR A 104 -14.38 4.34 -3.85
C TYR A 104 -15.52 3.31 -3.94
N ALA A 105 -15.36 2.27 -4.78
CA ALA A 105 -16.37 1.23 -4.95
C ALA A 105 -16.62 0.44 -3.65
N LEU A 106 -15.55 0.10 -2.91
CA LEU A 106 -15.70 -0.55 -1.60
C LEU A 106 -16.44 0.36 -0.61
N GLY A 107 -16.07 1.65 -0.56
CA GLY A 107 -16.72 2.63 0.29
C GLY A 107 -18.20 2.81 -0.04
N ASP A 108 -18.53 2.93 -1.32
CA ASP A 108 -19.91 3.10 -1.81
C ASP A 108 -20.79 1.89 -1.42
N MET A 109 -20.29 0.66 -1.64
CA MET A 109 -21.00 -0.55 -1.23
C MET A 109 -21.18 -0.64 0.29
N MET A 110 -20.18 -0.21 1.08
CA MET A 110 -20.30 -0.19 2.54
C MET A 110 -21.38 0.79 3.02
N VAL A 111 -21.42 2.00 2.47
CA VAL A 111 -22.43 3.01 2.84
C VAL A 111 -23.82 2.55 2.41
N HIS A 112 -23.96 2.04 1.19
CA HIS A 112 -25.23 1.54 0.68
C HIS A 112 -25.76 0.36 1.53
N ASN A 113 -24.91 -0.61 1.85
CA ASN A 113 -25.29 -1.75 2.70
C ASN A 113 -25.60 -1.32 4.14
N ARG A 114 -24.90 -0.30 4.64
CA ARG A 114 -25.15 0.25 5.97
C ARG A 114 -26.50 0.96 6.04
N ARG A 115 -26.92 1.66 4.98
CA ARG A 115 -28.25 2.28 4.88
C ARG A 115 -29.36 1.23 4.83
N LYS A 116 -29.26 0.24 3.96
CA LYS A 116 -30.24 -0.88 3.89
C LYS A 116 -30.36 -1.65 5.20
N ARG A 117 -29.24 -1.91 5.87
CA ARG A 117 -29.26 -2.54 7.20
C ARG A 117 -29.90 -1.63 8.24
N ALA A 118 -29.65 -0.34 8.20
CA ALA A 118 -30.26 0.60 9.14
C ALA A 118 -31.79 0.60 9.01
N GLU A 119 -32.31 0.66 7.79
CA GLU A 119 -33.76 0.57 7.51
C GLU A 119 -34.36 -0.73 8.08
N PHE A 120 -33.74 -1.87 7.79
CA PHE A 120 -34.18 -3.16 8.33
C PHE A 120 -34.17 -3.19 9.86
N PHE A 121 -33.12 -2.66 10.49
CA PHE A 121 -33.06 -2.58 11.95
C PHE A 121 -34.07 -1.61 12.53
N THR A 122 -34.42 -0.53 11.83
CA THR A 122 -35.48 0.39 12.28
C THR A 122 -36.85 -0.29 12.26
N GLU A 123 -37.16 -1.04 11.21
CA GLU A 123 -38.41 -1.80 11.10
C GLU A 123 -38.48 -2.92 12.17
N GLN A 124 -37.40 -3.69 12.34
CA GLN A 124 -37.36 -4.72 13.38
C GLN A 124 -37.49 -4.13 14.79
N LYS A 125 -36.86 -2.98 15.05
CA LYS A 125 -37.03 -2.28 16.34
C LYS A 125 -38.46 -1.81 16.55
N ALA A 126 -39.13 -1.31 15.51
CA ALA A 126 -40.51 -0.88 15.60
C ALA A 126 -41.46 -2.06 15.89
N LEU A 127 -41.28 -3.19 15.17
CA LEU A 127 -42.03 -4.43 15.41
C LEU A 127 -41.77 -5.01 16.80
N LYS A 128 -40.51 -4.99 17.26
CA LYS A 128 -40.17 -5.45 18.60
C LYS A 128 -40.79 -4.54 19.67
N ALA A 129 -40.75 -3.22 19.47
CA ALA A 129 -41.34 -2.26 20.39
C ALA A 129 -42.87 -2.43 20.49
N SER A 130 -43.56 -2.65 19.38
CA SER A 130 -45.00 -2.93 19.42
C SER A 130 -45.32 -4.25 20.12
N ALA A 131 -44.51 -5.31 19.92
CA ALA A 131 -44.65 -6.57 20.65
C ALA A 131 -44.43 -6.45 22.16
N ILE A 132 -43.50 -5.58 22.59
CA ILE A 132 -43.29 -5.28 24.01
C ILE A 132 -44.50 -4.53 24.58
N GLN A 133 -45.05 -3.57 23.84
CA GLN A 133 -46.23 -2.81 24.28
C GLN A 133 -47.46 -3.70 24.42
N THR A 134 -47.69 -4.62 23.47
CA THR A 134 -48.83 -5.56 23.56
C THR A 134 -48.68 -6.51 24.74
N ALA A 135 -47.48 -7.04 24.99
CA ALA A 135 -47.21 -7.88 26.15
C ALA A 135 -47.42 -7.13 27.47
N LYS A 136 -47.01 -5.86 27.56
CA LYS A 136 -47.25 -5.01 28.73
C LYS A 136 -48.74 -4.74 28.95
N GLN A 137 -49.48 -4.42 27.89
CA GLN A 137 -50.93 -4.21 27.99
C GLN A 137 -51.66 -5.47 28.45
N ALA A 138 -51.27 -6.65 27.97
CA ALA A 138 -51.84 -7.91 28.43
C ALA A 138 -51.50 -8.19 29.91
N LEU A 139 -50.31 -7.79 30.37
CA LEU A 139 -49.90 -7.89 31.76
C LEU A 139 -50.74 -6.99 32.66
N ASP A 140 -50.93 -5.72 32.28
CA ASP A 140 -51.74 -4.76 33.04
C ASP A 140 -53.20 -5.19 33.14
N GLN A 141 -53.72 -5.84 32.09
CA GLN A 141 -55.06 -6.41 32.06
C GLN A 141 -55.18 -7.73 32.85
N GLY A 142 -54.06 -8.29 33.33
CA GLY A 142 -54.04 -9.56 34.07
C GLY A 142 -54.30 -10.81 33.22
N VAL A 143 -54.29 -10.69 31.89
CA VAL A 143 -54.55 -11.79 30.93
C VAL A 143 -53.25 -12.21 30.20
N ALA A 144 -52.09 -11.79 30.69
CA ALA A 144 -50.81 -12.12 30.08
C ALA A 144 -50.57 -13.65 30.04
N THR A 145 -50.15 -14.14 28.88
CA THR A 145 -49.70 -15.52 28.74
C THR A 145 -48.31 -15.71 29.36
N GLU A 146 -48.00 -16.94 29.79
CA GLU A 146 -46.70 -17.27 30.40
C GLU A 146 -45.53 -16.95 29.45
N ASP A 147 -45.73 -17.14 28.14
CA ASP A 147 -44.75 -16.80 27.11
C ASP A 147 -44.49 -15.29 27.01
N GLN A 148 -45.51 -14.44 27.18
CA GLN A 148 -45.36 -12.98 27.17
C GLN A 148 -44.60 -12.49 28.41
N LEU A 149 -44.84 -13.10 29.57
CA LEU A 149 -44.09 -12.85 30.80
C LEU A 149 -42.62 -13.27 30.67
N ALA A 150 -42.36 -14.45 30.11
CA ALA A 150 -41.00 -14.93 29.87
C ALA A 150 -40.26 -14.07 28.83
N PHE A 151 -40.97 -13.55 27.82
CA PHE A 151 -40.44 -12.61 26.85
C PHE A 151 -40.00 -11.29 27.50
N LEU A 152 -40.84 -10.69 28.36
CA LEU A 152 -40.52 -9.45 29.06
C LEU A 152 -39.30 -9.60 29.99
N ARG A 153 -39.23 -10.69 30.77
CA ARG A 153 -38.08 -10.94 31.67
C ARG A 153 -36.77 -11.03 30.92
N ARG A 154 -36.73 -11.78 29.79
CA ARG A 154 -35.52 -11.91 28.97
C ARG A 154 -35.08 -10.56 28.38
N GLU A 155 -36.03 -9.72 28.00
CA GLU A 155 -35.72 -8.38 27.48
C GLU A 155 -35.16 -7.46 28.56
N GLU A 156 -35.74 -7.47 29.77
CA GLU A 156 -35.24 -6.70 30.91
C GLU A 156 -33.82 -7.14 31.33
N GLU A 157 -33.57 -8.45 31.36
CA GLU A 157 -32.23 -9.00 31.62
C GLU A 157 -31.22 -8.57 30.55
N HIS A 158 -31.62 -8.57 29.27
CA HIS A 158 -30.77 -8.15 28.16
C HIS A 158 -30.46 -6.64 28.23
N ASP A 159 -31.45 -5.81 28.52
CA ASP A 159 -31.27 -4.36 28.67
C ASP A 159 -30.41 -4.02 29.90
N ALA A 160 -30.57 -4.76 31.01
CA ALA A 160 -29.71 -4.62 32.19
C ALA A 160 -28.24 -4.97 31.87
N GLN A 161 -28.02 -6.03 31.09
CA GLN A 161 -26.67 -6.42 30.63
C GLN A 161 -26.06 -5.36 29.70
N LEU A 162 -26.84 -4.81 28.76
CA LEU A 162 -26.39 -3.74 27.88
C LEU A 162 -26.04 -2.46 28.67
N ALA A 163 -26.86 -2.09 29.65
CA ALA A 163 -26.60 -0.94 30.52
C ALA A 163 -25.33 -1.16 31.37
N ALA A 164 -25.14 -2.37 31.92
CA ALA A 164 -23.92 -2.73 32.65
C ALA A 164 -22.68 -2.71 31.74
N ALA A 165 -22.78 -3.23 30.52
CA ALA A 165 -21.72 -3.21 29.53
C ALA A 165 -21.40 -1.78 29.06
N ALA A 166 -22.41 -0.93 28.85
CA ALA A 166 -22.24 0.48 28.50
C ALA A 166 -21.55 1.26 29.63
N LYS A 167 -21.94 1.02 30.90
CA LYS A 167 -21.26 1.58 32.08
C LYS A 167 -19.80 1.10 32.17
N ALA A 168 -19.54 -0.19 31.93
CA ALA A 168 -18.18 -0.74 31.89
C ALA A 168 -17.34 -0.16 30.74
N LYS A 169 -17.94 0.08 29.56
CA LYS A 169 -17.28 0.74 28.42
C LYS A 169 -17.01 2.22 28.69
N ALA A 170 -17.93 2.92 29.34
CA ALA A 170 -17.73 4.30 29.76
C ALA A 170 -16.59 4.43 30.78
N ALA A 171 -16.46 3.46 31.70
CA ALA A 171 -15.33 3.38 32.62
C ALA A 171 -14.00 3.04 31.92
N LYS A 172 -14.04 2.33 30.79
CA LYS A 172 -12.87 1.99 29.96
C LYS A 172 -12.49 3.08 28.95
N LYS A 173 -13.16 4.25 28.94
CA LYS A 173 -12.74 5.43 28.16
C LYS A 173 -11.34 5.84 28.60
N GLY A 174 -10.31 5.50 27.83
CA GLY A 174 -9.01 6.13 28.07
C GLY A 174 -7.82 5.59 27.32
N ILE A 175 -7.76 4.33 26.88
CA ILE A 175 -6.47 3.81 26.38
C ILE A 175 -6.06 4.50 25.07
N PHE A 176 -7.00 4.70 24.15
CA PHE A 176 -6.75 5.37 22.86
C PHE A 176 -6.72 6.90 22.95
N LYS A 177 -7.35 7.49 23.97
CA LYS A 177 -7.26 8.93 24.24
C LYS A 177 -5.92 9.28 24.89
N LYS A 178 -5.47 8.46 25.85
CA LYS A 178 -4.16 8.59 26.51
C LYS A 178 -3.00 8.44 25.52
N SER A 179 -3.09 7.54 24.54
CA SER A 179 -2.05 7.43 23.52
C SER A 179 -2.00 8.62 22.55
N LYS A 180 -3.16 9.19 22.19
CA LYS A 180 -3.22 10.45 21.43
C LYS A 180 -2.71 11.64 22.24
N GLU A 181 -3.13 11.79 23.49
CA GLU A 181 -2.62 12.83 24.38
C GLU A 181 -1.11 12.70 24.58
N TRP A 182 -0.58 11.50 24.74
CA TRP A 182 0.87 11.29 24.84
C TRP A 182 1.60 11.66 23.54
N LEU A 183 1.08 11.27 22.38
CA LEU A 183 1.67 11.61 21.06
C LEU A 183 1.59 13.10 20.72
N PHE A 184 0.57 13.82 21.19
CA PHE A 184 0.36 15.25 20.90
C PHE A 184 0.75 16.19 22.06
N SER A 185 1.06 15.66 23.25
CA SER A 185 1.54 16.45 24.40
C SER A 185 2.91 17.07 24.14
N GLY A 186 3.72 16.50 23.25
CA GLY A 186 5.02 17.05 22.85
C GLY A 186 4.93 18.27 21.93
N LEU A 187 3.83 18.45 21.20
CA LEU A 187 3.66 19.60 20.27
C LEU A 187 3.09 20.85 20.97
N LYS A 188 2.50 20.71 22.17
CA LYS A 188 1.84 21.81 22.88
C LYS A 188 2.74 22.53 23.88
N LYS A 189 4.00 22.10 24.07
CA LYS A 189 4.86 22.60 25.15
C LYS A 189 6.05 23.45 24.71
N GLU A 190 6.14 23.81 23.44
CA GLU A 190 7.12 24.78 22.93
C GLU A 190 6.42 25.85 22.09
N GLU A 191 5.82 26.83 22.75
CA GLU A 191 5.78 28.23 22.32
C GLU A 191 5.19 29.07 23.47
N GLY A 192 6.09 29.46 24.37
CA GLY A 192 5.84 30.59 25.26
C GLY A 192 6.06 31.88 24.47
N VAL A 193 5.03 32.35 23.79
CA VAL A 193 4.91 33.75 23.39
C VAL A 193 3.50 34.19 23.80
N GLU A 194 3.43 34.98 24.86
CA GLU A 194 2.26 35.78 25.18
C GLU A 194 1.96 36.68 23.98
N LEU A 195 0.83 36.45 23.31
CA LEU A 195 0.15 37.53 22.60
C LEU A 195 -1.36 37.31 22.57
N ALA A 196 -2.03 38.27 23.19
CA ALA A 196 -3.34 38.81 22.84
C ALA A 196 -4.53 37.83 22.86
N GLU A 197 -5.20 37.89 24.01
CA GLU A 197 -6.64 38.09 24.12
C GLU A 197 -7.25 38.84 22.90
N ASN A 198 -8.41 38.36 22.44
CA ASN A 198 -9.28 38.84 21.36
C ASN A 198 -9.11 38.19 19.97
N ASN A 199 -9.81 37.06 19.76
CA ASN A 199 -10.73 36.95 18.61
C ASN A 199 -11.76 35.83 18.84
N GLU A 200 -12.85 36.18 19.51
CA GLU A 200 -14.12 35.50 19.27
C GLU A 200 -14.61 35.91 17.87
N ARG A 201 -14.46 35.01 16.89
CA ARG A 201 -15.47 34.62 15.88
C ARG A 201 -14.81 33.85 14.73
N GLU A 202 -15.52 32.80 14.33
CA GLU A 202 -15.52 32.25 12.97
C GLU A 202 -14.41 31.26 12.59
N ILE A 203 -14.47 30.05 13.16
CA ILE A 203 -14.47 28.82 12.35
C ILE A 203 -15.52 27.87 12.93
N SER A 204 -16.78 28.14 12.58
CA SER A 204 -17.86 27.15 12.63
C SER A 204 -17.83 26.33 11.34
N HIS A 205 -16.94 25.34 11.29
CA HIS A 205 -17.07 24.14 10.47
C HIS A 205 -16.71 23.00 11.43
N GLY A 206 -17.65 22.31 12.05
CA GLY A 206 -18.84 21.73 11.50
C GLY A 206 -18.83 20.32 12.07
N GLU A 207 -19.77 20.06 12.98
CA GLU A 207 -20.39 18.76 13.22
C GLU A 207 -19.75 17.55 12.50
N ILE A 208 -18.65 17.03 13.04
CA ILE A 208 -18.22 15.63 12.86
C ILE A 208 -18.30 14.99 14.24
N SER A 209 -19.50 15.08 14.81
CA SER A 209 -19.86 14.42 16.05
C SER A 209 -20.40 13.03 15.69
N GLU A 210 -19.88 12.02 16.38
CA GLU A 210 -20.43 10.67 16.55
C GLU A 210 -20.24 9.59 15.46
N GLU A 211 -20.00 9.88 14.18
CA GLU A 211 -19.85 8.79 13.19
C GLU A 211 -18.44 8.18 13.07
N GLY A 212 -17.39 8.97 13.35
CA GLY A 212 -15.99 8.53 13.20
C GLY A 212 -15.52 7.51 14.25
N SER A 213 -16.23 7.39 15.39
CA SER A 213 -15.96 6.38 16.42
C SER A 213 -16.48 5.00 15.99
N SER A 214 -17.63 4.93 15.32
CA SER A 214 -18.24 3.68 14.87
C SER A 214 -17.45 2.98 13.75
N ILE A 215 -16.85 3.76 12.83
CA ILE A 215 -16.01 3.24 11.75
C ILE A 215 -14.68 2.72 12.29
N LYS A 216 -14.12 3.40 13.32
CA LYS A 216 -12.85 3.01 13.94
C LYS A 216 -13.01 1.84 14.90
N GLU A 217 -14.16 1.72 15.59
CA GLU A 217 -14.53 0.53 16.35
C GLU A 217 -14.76 -0.67 15.41
N ARG A 218 -15.47 -0.49 14.28
CA ARG A 218 -15.56 -1.53 13.24
C ARG A 218 -14.20 -1.91 12.68
N ALA A 219 -13.28 -0.97 12.47
CA ALA A 219 -11.92 -1.31 12.05
C ALA A 219 -11.16 -2.09 13.14
N SER A 220 -11.39 -1.79 14.43
CA SER A 220 -10.78 -2.51 15.54
C SER A 220 -11.38 -3.91 15.75
N ASP A 221 -12.69 -4.06 15.58
CA ASP A 221 -13.40 -5.34 15.63
C ASP A 221 -13.11 -6.18 14.39
N VAL A 222 -12.94 -5.55 13.22
CA VAL A 222 -12.46 -6.20 11.99
C VAL A 222 -11.00 -6.61 12.16
N SER A 223 -10.13 -5.81 12.79
CA SER A 223 -8.74 -6.22 13.05
C SER A 223 -8.62 -7.32 14.12
N ARG A 224 -9.53 -7.35 15.11
CA ARG A 224 -9.64 -8.46 16.07
C ARG A 224 -10.25 -9.70 15.44
N ALA A 225 -11.24 -9.55 14.57
CA ALA A 225 -11.80 -10.64 13.78
C ALA A 225 -10.77 -11.17 12.78
N ILE A 226 -9.96 -10.31 12.15
CA ILE A 226 -8.84 -10.71 11.29
C ILE A 226 -7.74 -11.37 12.12
N GLY A 227 -7.44 -10.88 13.33
CA GLY A 227 -6.49 -11.53 14.23
C GLY A 227 -6.98 -12.90 14.72
N GLN A 228 -8.27 -13.04 15.02
CA GLN A 228 -8.91 -14.30 15.40
C GLN A 228 -9.05 -15.26 14.21
N THR A 229 -9.31 -14.77 12.99
CA THR A 229 -9.31 -15.62 11.80
C THR A 229 -7.88 -15.97 11.40
N GLN A 230 -6.89 -15.09 11.58
CA GLN A 230 -5.48 -15.41 11.36
C GLN A 230 -4.98 -16.42 12.39
N SER A 231 -5.36 -16.32 13.67
CA SER A 231 -5.05 -17.33 14.67
C SER A 231 -5.77 -18.65 14.35
N ALA A 232 -7.06 -18.61 14.03
CA ALA A 232 -7.82 -19.80 13.65
C ALA A 232 -7.34 -20.43 12.34
N ILE A 233 -6.88 -19.65 11.37
CA ILE A 233 -6.24 -20.13 10.14
C ILE A 233 -4.86 -20.70 10.50
N SER A 234 -4.08 -20.05 11.37
CA SER A 234 -2.79 -20.56 11.82
C SER A 234 -2.93 -21.87 12.59
N ASP A 235 -3.96 -22.00 13.42
CA ASP A 235 -4.27 -23.20 14.20
C ASP A 235 -4.83 -24.29 13.31
N LYS A 236 -5.66 -23.95 12.30
CA LYS A 236 -6.08 -24.88 11.25
C LYS A 236 -4.92 -25.32 10.37
N THR A 237 -3.96 -24.45 10.08
CA THR A 237 -2.77 -24.79 9.28
C THR A 237 -1.80 -25.66 10.09
N LYS A 238 -1.65 -25.39 11.39
CA LYS A 238 -0.89 -26.25 12.30
C LYS A 238 -1.58 -27.60 12.48
N GLY A 239 -2.90 -27.62 12.66
CA GLY A 239 -3.71 -28.83 12.72
C GLY A 239 -3.63 -29.65 11.44
N ALA A 240 -3.72 -29.01 10.27
CA ALA A 240 -3.55 -29.66 8.98
C ALA A 240 -2.12 -30.18 8.77
N PHE A 241 -1.10 -29.43 9.24
CA PHE A 241 0.30 -29.85 9.18
C PHE A 241 0.61 -31.01 10.16
N GLU A 242 0.00 -31.02 11.33
CA GLU A 242 0.07 -32.13 12.29
C GLU A 242 -0.68 -33.35 11.77
N GLU A 243 -1.83 -33.17 11.14
CA GLU A 243 -2.58 -34.22 10.46
C GLU A 243 -1.81 -34.79 9.27
N GLU A 244 -1.11 -33.95 8.49
CA GLU A 244 -0.22 -34.37 7.41
C GLU A 244 1.01 -35.11 7.95
N LYS A 245 1.60 -34.64 9.05
CA LYS A 245 2.70 -35.33 9.75
C LYS A 245 2.25 -36.68 10.33
N GLN A 246 1.01 -36.78 10.80
CA GLN A 246 0.41 -38.05 11.21
C GLN A 246 0.12 -38.96 10.01
N ARG A 247 -0.35 -38.42 8.88
CA ARG A 247 -0.50 -39.15 7.62
C ARG A 247 0.85 -39.64 7.07
N GLN A 248 1.94 -38.90 7.27
CA GLN A 248 3.29 -39.37 6.94
C GLN A 248 3.79 -40.47 7.88
N ARG A 249 3.34 -40.51 9.14
CA ARG A 249 3.67 -41.57 10.11
C ARG A 249 2.82 -42.83 9.94
N VAL A 250 1.56 -42.69 9.57
CA VAL A 250 0.57 -43.78 9.46
C VAL A 250 0.36 -44.21 7.99
N GLY A 251 1.01 -43.55 7.04
CA GLY A 251 0.76 -43.72 5.61
C GLY A 251 -0.49 -42.95 5.15
N GLY A 252 -0.43 -42.46 3.91
CA GLY A 252 -1.54 -41.76 3.27
C GLY A 252 -2.74 -42.70 3.03
N PRO A 253 -3.92 -42.19 2.66
CA PRO A 253 -5.08 -43.03 2.37
C PRO A 253 -4.83 -44.04 1.23
N LEU A 254 -3.88 -43.74 0.33
CA LEU A 254 -3.44 -44.66 -0.73
C LEU A 254 -2.55 -45.80 -0.21
N ASP A 255 -1.72 -45.55 0.81
CA ASP A 255 -0.86 -46.57 1.43
C ASP A 255 -1.68 -47.53 2.30
N ARG A 256 -2.80 -47.06 2.85
CA ARG A 256 -3.75 -47.86 3.64
C ARG A 256 -4.61 -48.78 2.78
N LEU A 257 -4.80 -48.46 1.50
CA LEU A 257 -5.58 -49.29 0.58
C LEU A 257 -4.86 -50.61 0.26
N GLY A 258 -3.54 -50.70 0.44
CA GLY A 258 -2.79 -51.95 0.31
C GLY A 258 -2.84 -52.84 1.57
N THR A 259 -2.98 -52.23 2.76
CA THR A 259 -3.10 -52.96 4.03
C THR A 259 -4.55 -53.32 4.37
N ALA A 260 -5.52 -52.53 3.90
CA ALA A 260 -6.95 -52.80 4.10
C ALA A 260 -7.47 -53.91 3.17
N THR A 261 -6.83 -54.14 2.02
CA THR A 261 -7.14 -55.28 1.14
C THR A 261 -6.81 -56.63 1.76
N GLU A 262 -6.05 -56.69 2.87
CA GLU A 262 -5.88 -57.92 3.64
C GLU A 262 -6.93 -58.07 4.76
N SER A 263 -7.71 -57.04 5.09
CA SER A 263 -8.61 -57.06 6.26
C SER A 263 -10.10 -56.84 6.01
N ASP A 264 -10.55 -56.32 4.87
CA ASP A 264 -11.99 -56.04 4.63
C ASP A 264 -12.44 -56.48 3.22
N MET A 265 -12.35 -57.78 2.92
CA MET A 265 -13.03 -58.43 1.81
C MET A 265 -14.47 -58.81 2.18
N ASP A 266 -15.25 -57.89 2.74
CA ASP A 266 -16.69 -58.08 2.97
C ASP A 266 -17.45 -56.74 2.92
N GLU A 267 -18.60 -56.76 2.23
CA GLU A 267 -19.72 -55.79 2.23
C GLU A 267 -19.72 -54.55 1.31
N ASP A 268 -20.40 -54.74 0.16
CA ASP A 268 -21.41 -53.89 -0.50
C ASP A 268 -21.61 -52.42 -0.04
N LYS A 269 -21.13 -51.44 -0.83
CA LYS A 269 -21.83 -50.13 -1.03
C LYS A 269 -21.63 -49.51 -2.43
N PRO A 270 -22.67 -48.85 -3.00
CA PRO A 270 -22.64 -48.29 -4.35
C PRO A 270 -21.82 -46.99 -4.47
N LYS A 271 -21.19 -46.84 -5.63
CA LYS A 271 -20.28 -45.77 -6.03
C LYS A 271 -20.93 -44.38 -5.93
N SER A 272 -20.25 -43.46 -5.26
CA SER A 272 -20.62 -42.06 -5.06
C SER A 272 -20.92 -41.32 -6.36
N GLY A 273 -22.09 -40.69 -6.46
CA GLY A 273 -22.50 -39.84 -7.57
C GLY A 273 -21.65 -38.57 -7.67
N GLY A 274 -21.08 -38.36 -8.86
CA GLY A 274 -20.28 -37.17 -9.19
C GLY A 274 -21.12 -35.89 -9.25
N TRP A 275 -20.40 -34.76 -9.31
CA TRP A 275 -20.89 -33.38 -9.20
C TRP A 275 -21.99 -32.95 -10.20
N THR A 276 -22.36 -33.82 -11.13
CA THR A 276 -23.38 -33.59 -12.17
C THR A 276 -24.82 -33.81 -11.70
N SER A 277 -25.05 -34.34 -10.50
CA SER A 277 -26.39 -34.66 -9.99
C SER A 277 -27.34 -33.45 -9.80
N PHE A 278 -26.84 -32.22 -9.72
CA PHE A 278 -27.70 -31.05 -9.44
C PHE A 278 -28.46 -30.52 -10.68
N MET A 279 -28.03 -30.87 -11.90
CA MET A 279 -28.61 -30.36 -13.15
C MET A 279 -29.89 -31.06 -13.60
N VAL A 280 -30.25 -32.19 -12.97
CA VAL A 280 -31.33 -33.08 -13.45
C VAL A 280 -32.65 -32.90 -12.69
N ARG A 281 -32.73 -32.02 -11.69
CA ARG A 281 -34.02 -31.66 -11.07
C ARG A 281 -34.52 -30.33 -11.61
N ARG A 282 -35.38 -30.39 -12.63
CA ARG A 282 -36.30 -29.32 -12.98
C ARG A 282 -37.70 -29.90 -13.13
#